data_AF-A0A969YF55-F1
#
_entry.id   AF-A0A969YF55-F1
#
_cell.length_a   1.000
_cell.length_b   1.000
_cell.length_c   1.000
_cell.angle_alpha   90.00
_cell.angle_beta   90.00
_cell.angle_gamma   90.00
#
_symmetry.space_group_name_H-M   'P 1'
#
loop_
_entity.id
_entity.type
_entity.pdbx_description
1 polymer ?
#
loop_
_entity_poly.entity_id
_entity_poly.type
_entity_poly.pdbx_seq_one_letter_code
_entity_poly.pdbx_strand_id
1 'polypeptide(L)'
;MTATVISVCASVLSGVTLFFMQRFFRHREEGEKKKDETARRENILILKSVSVIGKLTMANAIAIRDGRTNGELHAALEDYDKVNRELYDYLLEQNANK
;
A
#
# COMPACT_ATOMS: atom_id res chain seq x y z
N MET A 1 32.14 -29.64 39.48
CA MET A 1 31.31 -30.19 38.38
C MET A 1 29.92 -29.56 38.30
N THR A 2 29.26 -29.20 39.41
CA THR A 2 27.93 -28.57 39.40
C THR A 2 27.92 -27.16 38.76
N ALA A 3 28.93 -26.33 39.06
CA ALA A 3 29.01 -24.96 38.53
C ALA A 3 29.17 -24.89 37.00
N THR A 4 29.92 -25.83 36.40
CA THR A 4 30.11 -25.90 34.94
C THR A 4 28.84 -26.37 34.22
N VAL A 5 28.10 -27.31 34.81
CA VAL A 5 26.80 -27.75 34.27
C VAL A 5 25.78 -26.62 34.31
N ILE A 6 25.72 -25.85 35.40
CA ILE A 6 24.80 -24.72 35.54
C ILE A 6 25.13 -23.60 34.55
N SER A 7 26.41 -23.28 34.32
CA SER A 7 26.78 -22.23 33.37
C SER A 7 26.49 -22.62 31.92
N VAL A 8 26.67 -23.90 31.56
CA VAL A 8 26.33 -24.42 30.23
C VAL A 8 24.81 -24.38 30.03
N CYS A 9 24.02 -24.82 31.01
CA CYS A 9 22.56 -24.73 30.95
C CYS A 9 22.05 -23.29 30.82
N ALA A 10 22.66 -22.33 31.53
CA ALA A 10 22.31 -20.91 31.43
C ALA A 10 22.61 -20.33 30.04
N SER A 11 23.72 -20.73 29.40
CA SER A 11 24.08 -20.30 28.05
C SER A 11 23.12 -20.82 26.97
N VAL A 12 22.63 -22.06 27.15
CA VAL A 12 21.65 -22.67 26.25
C VAL A 12 20.28 -22.00 26.41
N LEU A 13 19.84 -21.76 27.64
CA LEU A 13 18.57 -21.07 27.93
C LEU A 13 18.53 -19.64 27.37
N SER A 14 19.64 -18.91 27.50
CA SER A 14 19.76 -17.56 26.94
C SER A 14 19.77 -17.56 25.41
N GLY A 15 20.48 -18.50 24.76
CA GLY A 15 20.44 -18.67 23.31
C GLY A 15 19.05 -19.02 22.77
N VAL A 16 18.32 -19.92 23.45
CA VAL A 16 16.94 -20.28 23.10
C VAL A 16 16.00 -19.09 23.23
N THR A 17 16.13 -18.29 24.29
CA THR A 17 15.29 -17.10 24.51
C THR A 17 15.50 -16.06 23.41
N LEU A 18 16.77 -15.79 23.05
CA LEU A 18 17.12 -14.89 21.95
C LEU A 18 16.61 -15.39 20.59
N PHE A 19 16.68 -16.70 20.35
CA PHE A 19 16.16 -17.30 19.11
C PHE A 19 14.66 -17.11 18.95
N PHE A 20 13.87 -17.35 20.02
CA PHE A 20 12.43 -17.10 19.99
C PHE A 20 12.09 -15.61 19.81
N MET A 21 12.84 -14.73 20.46
CA MET A 21 12.68 -13.28 20.32
C MET A 21 12.98 -12.80 18.90
N GLN A 22 14.07 -13.28 18.28
CA GLN A 22 14.41 -12.98 16.90
C GLN A 22 13.37 -13.53 15.91
N ARG A 23 12.87 -14.75 16.16
CA ARG A 23 11.78 -15.35 15.36
C ARG A 23 10.51 -14.50 15.41
N PHE A 24 10.17 -13.97 16.59
CA PHE A 24 9.01 -13.10 16.80
C PHE A 24 9.17 -11.76 16.07
N PHE A 25 10.31 -11.08 16.23
CA PHE A 25 10.57 -9.83 15.52
C PHE A 25 10.53 -10.02 14.00
N ARG A 26 11.13 -11.09 13.47
CA ARG A 26 11.11 -11.36 12.03
C ARG A 26 9.70 -11.53 11.49
N HIS A 27 8.84 -12.27 12.20
CA HIS A 27 7.43 -12.42 11.80
C HIS A 27 6.64 -11.12 11.88
N ARG A 28 6.92 -10.28 12.89
CA ARG A 28 6.28 -8.98 13.00
C ARG A 28 6.72 -8.04 11.86
N GLU A 29 8.01 -8.02 11.53
CA GLU A 29 8.57 -7.21 10.46
C GLU A 29 8.05 -7.62 9.08
N GLU A 30 7.87 -8.93 8.83
CA GLU A 30 7.22 -9.45 7.61
C GLU A 30 5.77 -8.96 7.49
N GLY A 31 5.02 -8.92 8.60
CA GLY A 31 3.65 -8.39 8.63
C GLY A 31 3.59 -6.88 8.40
N GLU A 32 4.51 -6.12 9.00
CA GLU A 32 4.60 -4.67 8.81
C GLU A 32 5.01 -4.30 7.38
N LYS A 33 5.94 -5.04 6.76
CA LYS A 33 6.33 -4.84 5.35
C LYS A 33 5.15 -5.01 4.39
N LYS A 34 4.36 -6.07 4.57
CA LYS A 34 3.15 -6.30 3.74
C LYS A 34 2.13 -5.16 3.90
N LYS A 35 1.94 -4.68 5.13
CA LYS A 35 1.05 -3.53 5.38
C LYS A 35 1.56 -2.27 4.70
N ASP A 36 2.87 -2.01 4.77
CA ASP A 36 3.48 -0.83 4.14
C ASP A 36 3.40 -0.91 2.62
N GLU A 37 3.60 -2.07 2.02
CA GLU A 37 3.42 -2.29 0.57
C GLU A 37 1.99 -2.01 0.12
N THR A 38 0.99 -2.54 0.84
CA THR A 38 -0.42 -2.27 0.56
C THR A 38 -0.74 -0.78 0.69
N ALA A 39 -0.29 -0.13 1.77
CA ALA A 39 -0.50 1.30 2.00
C ALA A 39 0.16 2.17 0.90
N ARG A 40 1.36 1.79 0.43
CA ARG A 40 2.00 2.48 -0.70
C ARG A 40 1.19 2.38 -1.98
N ARG A 41 0.69 1.17 -2.31
CA ARG A 41 -0.13 0.96 -3.51
C ARG A 41 -1.42 1.78 -3.46
N GLU A 42 -2.08 1.80 -2.30
CA GLU A 42 -3.25 2.63 -2.04
C GLU A 42 -2.97 4.11 -2.28
N ASN A 43 -1.88 4.63 -1.71
CA ASN A 43 -1.53 6.04 -1.79
C ASN A 43 -1.22 6.46 -3.24
N ILE A 44 -0.54 5.61 -4.01
CA ILE A 44 -0.29 5.85 -5.44
C ILE A 44 -1.61 5.93 -6.22
N LEU A 45 -2.56 5.03 -5.98
CA LEU A 45 -3.86 5.01 -6.65
C LEU A 45 -4.69 6.26 -6.32
N ILE A 46 -4.68 6.68 -5.06
CA ILE A 46 -5.36 7.91 -4.63
C ILE A 46 -4.74 9.13 -5.33
N LEU A 47 -3.42 9.24 -5.36
CA LEU A 47 -2.74 10.36 -6.03
C LEU A 47 -3.02 10.40 -7.54
N LYS A 48 -3.02 9.24 -8.21
CA LYS A 48 -3.44 9.14 -9.63
C LYS A 48 -4.87 9.64 -9.80
N SER A 49 -5.79 9.21 -8.94
CA SER A 49 -7.21 9.59 -9.01
C SER A 49 -7.39 11.10 -8.86
N VAL A 50 -6.71 11.72 -7.89
CA VAL A 50 -6.73 13.17 -7.68
C VAL A 50 -6.17 13.92 -8.90
N SER A 51 -5.07 13.44 -9.47
CA SER A 51 -4.45 14.05 -10.66
C SER A 51 -5.42 14.06 -11.85
N VAL A 52 -6.08 12.93 -12.11
CA VAL A 52 -7.00 12.81 -13.24
C VAL A 52 -8.29 13.62 -13.02
N ILE A 53 -8.82 13.66 -11.80
CA ILE A 53 -9.93 14.56 -11.44
C ILE A 53 -9.55 16.01 -11.68
N GLY A 54 -8.32 16.42 -11.33
CA GLY A 54 -7.81 17.76 -11.62
C GLY A 54 -7.76 18.07 -13.12
N LYS A 55 -7.24 17.14 -13.93
CA LYS A 55 -7.23 17.26 -15.40
C LYS A 55 -8.65 17.37 -15.98
N LEU A 56 -9.56 16.50 -15.55
CA LEU A 56 -10.96 16.50 -15.97
C LEU A 56 -11.65 17.81 -15.60
N THR A 57 -11.40 18.31 -14.39
CA THR A 57 -11.96 19.58 -13.91
C THR A 57 -11.46 20.75 -14.76
N MET A 58 -10.16 20.76 -15.09
CA MET A 58 -9.57 21.80 -15.95
C MET A 58 -10.12 21.72 -17.38
N ALA A 59 -10.20 20.53 -17.96
CA ALA A 59 -10.78 20.33 -19.28
C ALA A 59 -12.26 20.75 -19.32
N ASN A 60 -13.02 20.44 -18.28
CA ASN A 60 -14.42 20.86 -18.13
C ASN A 60 -14.54 22.39 -18.01
N ALA A 61 -13.69 23.04 -17.20
CA ALA A 61 -13.67 24.50 -17.07
C ALA A 61 -13.35 25.19 -18.41
N ILE A 62 -12.41 24.64 -19.18
CA ILE A 62 -12.09 25.13 -20.53
C ILE A 62 -13.29 24.96 -21.47
N ALA A 63 -13.93 23.79 -21.47
CA ALA A 63 -15.11 23.53 -22.31
C ALA A 63 -16.29 24.46 -21.97
N ILE A 64 -16.52 24.75 -20.68
CA ILE A 64 -17.54 25.71 -20.23
C ILE A 64 -17.18 27.14 -20.67
N ARG A 65 -15.92 27.56 -20.51
CA ARG A 65 -15.45 28.89 -20.92
C ARG A 65 -15.56 29.10 -22.43
N ASP A 66 -15.17 28.10 -23.21
CA ASP A 66 -15.10 28.18 -24.67
C ASP A 66 -16.44 27.79 -25.34
N GLY A 67 -17.41 27.32 -24.55
CA GLY A 67 -18.77 27.00 -25.00
C GLY A 67 -18.86 25.80 -25.95
N ARG A 68 -17.80 24.99 -26.07
CA ARG A 68 -17.74 23.79 -26.91
C ARG A 68 -16.94 22.70 -26.23
N THR A 69 -17.37 21.46 -26.43
CA THR A 69 -16.60 20.29 -26.04
C THR A 69 -15.39 20.15 -26.95
N ASN A 70 -14.22 19.94 -26.37
CA ASN A 70 -12.95 19.76 -27.07
C ASN A 70 -12.46 18.30 -26.90
N GLY A 71 -11.43 17.93 -27.67
CA GLY A 71 -10.79 16.61 -27.55
C GLY A 71 -10.17 16.36 -26.17
N GLU A 72 -9.72 17.43 -25.51
CA GLU A 72 -9.16 17.38 -24.15
C GLU A 72 -10.18 16.85 -23.11
N LEU A 73 -11.46 17.23 -23.24
CA LEU A 73 -12.50 16.71 -22.35
C LEU A 73 -12.73 15.21 -22.55
N HIS A 74 -12.70 14.74 -23.79
CA HIS A 74 -12.87 13.32 -24.09
C HIS A 74 -11.69 12.50 -23.56
N ALA A 75 -10.46 12.97 -23.80
CA ALA A 75 -9.25 12.33 -23.28
C ALA A 75 -9.24 12.29 -21.73
N ALA A 76 -9.63 13.39 -21.08
CA ALA A 76 -9.70 13.45 -19.63
C ALA A 76 -10.77 12.53 -19.03
N LEU A 77 -11.89 12.32 -19.73
CA LEU A 77 -12.92 11.36 -19.34
C LEU A 77 -12.44 9.91 -19.48
N GLU A 78 -11.70 9.58 -20.54
CA GLU A 78 -11.13 8.25 -20.74
C GLU A 78 -10.07 7.93 -19.67
N ASP A 79 -9.16 8.87 -19.41
CA ASP A 79 -8.18 8.76 -18.32
C ASP A 79 -8.88 8.55 -16.97
N TYR A 80 -9.99 9.27 -16.73
CA TYR A 80 -10.76 9.15 -15.49
C TYR A 80 -11.39 7.77 -15.34
N ASP A 81 -12.06 7.27 -16.38
CA ASP A 81 -12.70 5.95 -16.34
C ASP A 81 -11.66 4.85 -16.08
N LYS A 82 -10.49 4.95 -16.71
CA LYS A 82 -9.39 3.99 -16.53
C LYS A 82 -8.87 3.97 -15.08
N VAL A 83 -8.56 5.12 -14.50
CA VAL A 83 -8.04 5.19 -13.12
C VAL A 83 -9.13 4.83 -12.11
N ASN A 84 -10.38 5.22 -12.37
CA ASN A 84 -11.49 4.87 -11.50
C ASN A 84 -11.73 3.35 -11.46
N ARG A 85 -11.62 2.65 -12.60
CA ARG A 85 -11.64 1.18 -12.65
C ARG A 85 -10.46 0.56 -11.89
N GLU A 86 -9.24 1.07 -12.09
CA GLU A 86 -8.04 0.58 -11.38
C GLU A 86 -8.22 0.71 -9.85
N LEU A 87 -8.78 1.83 -9.38
CA LEU A 87 -9.10 2.04 -7.96
C LEU A 87 -10.22 1.11 -7.48
N TYR A 88 -11.27 0.94 -8.26
CA TYR A 88 -12.39 0.07 -7.91
C TYR A 88 -11.94 -1.40 -7.76
N ASP A 89 -11.15 -1.90 -8.70
CA ASP A 89 -10.59 -3.25 -8.65
C ASP A 89 -9.68 -3.42 -7.42
N TYR A 90 -8.84 -2.42 -7.13
CA TYR A 90 -8.02 -2.41 -5.91
C TYR A 90 -8.86 -2.49 -4.62
N LEU A 91 -9.96 -1.72 -4.54
CA LEU A 91 -10.85 -1.74 -3.38
C LEU A 91 -11.57 -3.08 -3.23
N LEU A 92 -11.98 -3.70 -4.34
CA LEU A 92 -12.55 -5.05 -4.35
C LEU A 92 -11.52 -6.08 -3.87
N GLU A 93 -10.30 -6.05 -4.41
CA GLU A 93 -9.21 -6.93 -3.97
C GLU A 93 -8.91 -6.76 -2.47
N GLN A 94 -8.86 -5.52 -1.98
CA GLN A 94 -8.60 -5.23 -0.57
C GLN A 94 -9.74 -5.72 0.33
N ASN A 95 -11.00 -5.62 -0.10
CA ASN A 95 -12.14 -6.10 0.65
C ASN A 95 -12.26 -7.63 0.64
N ALA A 96 -12.00 -8.27 -0.51
CA ALA A 96 -12.02 -9.72 -0.65
C ALA A 96 -10.88 -10.42 0.11
N ASN A 97 -9.73 -9.75 0.27
CA ASN A 97 -8.58 -10.24 1.05
C ASN A 97 -8.64 -9.88 2.54
N LYS A 98 -9.74 -9.28 3.01
CA LYS A 98 -9.94 -8.86 4.41
C LYS A 98 -10.58 -9.98 5.22
#